data_AF-A0A661NFB5-F1
#
_entry.id   AF-A0A661NFB5-F1
#
_cell.length_a   1.000
_cell.length_b   1.000
_cell.length_c   1.000
_cell.angle_alpha   90.00
_cell.angle_beta   90.00
_cell.angle_gamma   90.00
#
_symmetry.space_group_name_H-M   'P 1'
#
loop_
_entity.id
_entity.type
_entity.pdbx_description
1 polymer ?
#
loop_
_entity_poly.entity_id
_entity_poly.type
_entity_poly.pdbx_seq_one_letter_code
_entity_poly.pdbx_strand_id
1 'polypeptide(L)'
;MDENRTYAYELISETVGVVPIDILDTRVSEGIDDVIVEMDLKIDEDDVEPWAFGIIFALGVLSFDDARPRGASVDDFVDDDEWSTTDMFRHLGFCWGQLHFYADYVRGRMMKTDVTIRKDGAISIRTVNRGTAATRWVTKLQGKKTLTAVSS
;
A
#
# COMPACT_ATOMS: atom_id res chain seq x y z
N MET A 1 -19.01 14.49 2.49
CA MET A 1 -17.70 13.83 2.30
C MET A 1 -16.82 14.40 3.40
N ASP A 2 -16.26 13.56 4.26
CA ASP A 2 -15.45 14.01 5.40
C ASP A 2 -14.18 14.73 4.90
N GLU A 3 -13.78 15.80 5.58
CA GLU A 3 -12.62 16.62 5.18
C GLU A 3 -11.32 15.80 5.26
N ASN A 4 -11.16 14.94 6.27
CA ASN A 4 -9.96 14.12 6.42
C ASN A 4 -9.81 13.06 5.32
N ARG A 5 -10.91 12.40 4.92
CA ARG A 5 -10.95 11.53 3.74
C ARG A 5 -10.45 12.25 2.49
N THR A 6 -10.84 13.50 2.30
CA THR A 6 -10.40 14.32 1.16
C THR A 6 -8.89 14.53 1.18
N TYR A 7 -8.32 14.88 2.35
CA TYR A 7 -6.87 15.09 2.49
C TYR A 7 -6.04 13.82 2.28
N ALA A 8 -6.52 12.65 2.70
CA ALA A 8 -5.83 11.39 2.46
C ALA A 8 -5.73 11.05 0.97
N TYR A 9 -6.83 11.24 0.21
CA TYR A 9 -6.82 11.02 -1.24
C TYR A 9 -6.07 12.11 -2.01
N GLU A 10 -6.08 13.35 -1.52
CA GLU A 10 -5.26 14.44 -2.08
C GLU A 10 -3.77 14.12 -1.92
N LEU A 11 -3.32 13.69 -0.74
CA LEU A 11 -1.94 13.27 -0.52
C LEU A 11 -1.53 12.08 -1.39
N ILE A 12 -2.43 11.10 -1.62
CA ILE A 12 -2.21 10.02 -2.59
C ILE A 12 -2.04 10.60 -3.99
N SER A 13 -2.91 11.50 -4.41
CA SER A 13 -2.86 12.08 -5.75
C SER A 13 -1.60 12.92 -6.00
N GLU A 14 -1.13 13.63 -4.97
CA GLU A 14 0.12 14.39 -5.01
C GLU A 14 1.34 13.45 -4.98
N THR A 15 1.35 12.42 -4.13
CA THR A 15 2.47 11.47 -4.05
C THR A 15 2.60 10.64 -5.33
N VAL A 16 1.50 10.06 -5.82
CA VAL A 16 1.46 9.26 -7.05
C VAL A 16 1.58 10.13 -8.31
N GLY A 17 1.20 11.41 -8.22
CA GLY A 17 1.31 12.37 -9.32
C GLY A 17 2.70 12.97 -9.47
N VAL A 18 3.49 13.03 -8.39
CA VAL A 18 4.82 13.65 -8.37
C VAL A 18 5.95 12.64 -8.57
N VAL A 19 5.81 11.41 -8.06
CA VAL A 19 6.84 10.37 -8.19
C VAL A 19 6.50 9.41 -9.32
N PRO A 20 7.33 9.31 -10.37
CA PRO A 20 7.22 8.23 -11.34
C PRO A 20 7.49 6.88 -10.65
N ILE A 21 6.49 6.00 -10.62
CA ILE A 21 6.62 4.64 -10.07
C ILE A 21 6.51 3.65 -11.23
N ASP A 22 7.59 2.94 -11.50
CA ASP A 22 7.62 1.85 -12.47
C ASP A 22 7.18 0.55 -11.80
N ILE A 23 6.27 -0.17 -12.44
CA ILE A 23 5.86 -1.52 -12.01
C ILE A 23 6.72 -2.51 -12.79
N LEU A 24 7.62 -3.20 -12.09
CA LEU A 24 8.53 -4.17 -12.70
C LEU A 24 7.90 -5.55 -12.83
N ASP A 25 7.17 -5.98 -11.79
CA ASP A 25 6.47 -7.25 -11.79
C ASP A 25 5.22 -7.20 -10.91
N THR A 26 4.25 -8.06 -11.23
CA THR A 26 3.05 -8.28 -10.41
C THR A 26 2.68 -9.75 -10.47
N ARG A 27 2.72 -10.40 -9.31
CA ARG A 27 2.38 -11.81 -9.15
C ARG A 27 1.13 -11.92 -8.31
N VAL A 28 0.17 -12.70 -8.80
CA VAL A 28 -1.08 -12.99 -8.09
C VAL A 28 -1.16 -14.49 -7.87
N SER A 29 -1.39 -14.90 -6.63
CA SER A 29 -1.58 -16.30 -6.28
C SER A 29 -2.80 -16.48 -5.37
N GLU A 30 -3.40 -17.66 -5.45
CA GLU A 30 -4.53 -18.05 -4.61
C GLU A 30 -4.01 -18.77 -3.36
N GLY A 31 -4.44 -18.30 -2.19
CA GLY A 31 -4.41 -19.03 -0.94
C GLY A 31 -5.71 -19.83 -0.74
N ILE A 32 -5.86 -20.46 0.43
CA ILE A 32 -7.04 -21.30 0.74
C ILE A 32 -8.35 -20.50 0.64
N ASP A 33 -8.37 -19.27 1.17
CA ASP A 33 -9.53 -18.36 1.16
C ASP A 33 -9.15 -16.91 0.78
N ASP A 34 -7.89 -16.67 0.44
CA ASP A 34 -7.28 -15.35 0.31
C ASP A 34 -6.58 -15.22 -1.05
N VAL A 35 -6.47 -14.00 -1.57
CA VAL A 35 -5.63 -13.67 -2.73
C VAL A 35 -4.38 -12.99 -2.23
N ILE A 36 -3.24 -13.49 -2.65
CA ILE A 36 -1.92 -12.92 -2.35
C ILE A 36 -1.47 -12.16 -3.58
N VAL A 37 -1.17 -10.87 -3.41
CA VAL A 37 -0.57 -10.06 -4.47
C VAL A 37 0.81 -9.62 -4.03
N GLU A 38 1.78 -9.87 -4.88
CA GLU A 38 3.17 -9.44 -4.72
C GLU A 38 3.52 -8.53 -5.90
N MET A 39 4.18 -7.41 -5.60
CA MET A 39 4.60 -6.45 -6.61
C MET A 39 6.04 -6.04 -6.35
N ASP A 40 6.78 -5.93 -7.45
CA ASP A 40 8.10 -5.32 -7.47
C ASP A 40 7.96 -4.00 -8.23
N LEU A 41 8.27 -2.89 -7.57
CA LEU A 41 8.22 -1.53 -8.12
C LEU A 41 9.60 -0.88 -8.07
N LYS A 42 9.74 0.21 -8.82
CA LYS A 42 10.94 1.02 -8.87
C LYS A 42 10.59 2.50 -8.91
N ILE A 43 11.31 3.27 -8.12
CA ILE A 43 11.37 4.73 -8.21
C ILE A 43 12.82 5.17 -8.45
N ASP A 44 13.01 6.44 -8.80
CA ASP A 44 14.34 7.03 -8.83
C ASP A 44 14.98 7.01 -7.42
N GLU A 45 16.30 6.81 -7.36
CA GLU A 45 17.03 6.80 -6.08
C GLU A 45 16.92 8.16 -5.38
N ASP A 46 16.92 9.26 -6.14
CA ASP A 46 16.78 10.61 -5.62
C ASP A 46 15.37 10.89 -5.05
N ASP A 47 14.37 10.10 -5.47
CA ASP A 47 13.00 10.19 -4.98
C ASP A 47 12.75 9.39 -3.69
N VAL A 48 13.67 8.51 -3.30
CA VAL A 48 13.48 7.64 -2.13
C VAL A 48 13.37 8.44 -0.84
N GLU A 49 14.35 9.29 -0.54
CA GLU A 49 14.36 10.07 0.71
C GLU A 49 13.13 10.98 0.84
N PRO A 50 12.77 11.81 -0.17
CA PRO A 50 11.63 12.71 -0.04
C PRO A 50 10.28 12.00 0.00
N TRP A 51 10.15 10.82 -0.63
CA TRP A 51 8.84 10.22 -0.88
C TRP A 51 8.57 8.86 -0.23
N ALA A 52 9.56 8.18 0.37
CA ALA A 52 9.36 6.85 0.94
C ALA A 52 8.19 6.80 1.95
N PHE A 53 8.07 7.80 2.83
CA PHE A 53 6.94 7.88 3.77
C PHE A 53 5.62 8.19 3.09
N GLY A 54 5.61 9.06 2.07
CA GLY A 54 4.40 9.36 1.30
C GLY A 54 3.88 8.12 0.58
N ILE A 55 4.78 7.35 -0.03
CA ILE A 55 4.45 6.09 -0.71
C ILE A 55 3.87 5.08 0.29
N ILE A 56 4.52 4.88 1.44
CA ILE A 56 4.00 3.97 2.47
C ILE A 56 2.65 4.44 2.99
N PHE A 57 2.48 5.74 3.22
CA PHE A 57 1.20 6.28 3.67
C PHE A 57 0.10 6.01 2.64
N ALA A 58 0.36 6.29 1.37
CA ALA A 58 -0.58 6.05 0.28
C ALA A 58 -0.99 4.57 0.16
N LEU A 59 -0.01 3.66 0.24
CA LEU A 59 -0.24 2.22 0.27
C LEU A 59 -1.04 1.79 1.50
N GLY A 60 -0.75 2.40 2.66
CA GLY A 60 -1.48 2.19 3.90
C GLY A 60 -2.95 2.59 3.79
N VAL A 61 -3.25 3.77 3.24
CA VAL A 61 -4.62 4.23 2.99
C VAL A 61 -5.36 3.26 2.06
N LEU A 62 -4.74 2.89 0.93
CA LEU A 62 -5.35 2.00 -0.05
C LEU A 62 -5.63 0.61 0.54
N SER A 63 -4.67 0.06 1.29
CA SER A 63 -4.84 -1.22 1.96
C SER A 63 -5.92 -1.15 3.04
N PHE A 64 -5.94 -0.10 3.85
CA PHE A 64 -6.91 0.06 4.94
C PHE A 64 -8.35 0.26 4.45
N ASP A 65 -8.56 1.04 3.38
CA ASP A 65 -9.88 1.30 2.78
C ASP A 65 -10.52 0.01 2.22
N ASP A 66 -9.71 -0.83 1.57
CA ASP A 66 -10.14 -2.10 0.99
C ASP A 66 -10.14 -3.27 1.99
N ALA A 67 -9.51 -3.12 3.17
CA ALA A 67 -9.45 -4.16 4.20
C ALA A 67 -10.81 -4.40 4.86
N ARG A 68 -11.07 -5.67 5.21
CA ARG A 68 -12.31 -6.11 5.87
C ARG A 68 -11.98 -6.91 7.13
N PRO A 69 -12.85 -6.90 8.15
CA PRO A 69 -12.60 -7.64 9.38
C PRO A 69 -12.70 -9.16 9.18
N ARG A 70 -12.07 -9.92 10.08
CA ARG A 70 -12.08 -11.39 10.08
C ARG A 70 -12.15 -11.94 11.51
N GLY A 71 -13.06 -12.90 11.70
CA GLY A 71 -13.21 -13.60 12.98
C GLY A 71 -13.52 -12.61 14.10
N ALA A 72 -12.74 -12.68 15.19
CA ALA A 72 -12.92 -11.81 16.35
C ALA A 72 -12.63 -10.33 16.08
N SER A 73 -11.95 -9.97 14.97
CA SER A 73 -11.62 -8.57 14.68
C SER A 73 -12.84 -7.74 14.27
N VAL A 74 -14.00 -8.37 14.05
CA VAL A 74 -15.26 -7.68 13.78
C VAL A 74 -15.68 -6.78 14.94
N ASP A 75 -15.33 -7.14 16.18
CA ASP A 75 -15.71 -6.39 17.38
C ASP A 75 -15.02 -5.01 17.45
N ASP A 76 -13.85 -4.88 16.82
CA ASP A 76 -13.06 -3.63 16.75
C ASP A 76 -13.25 -2.86 15.44
N PHE A 77 -14.10 -3.35 14.52
CA PHE A 77 -14.28 -2.77 13.20
C PHE A 77 -15.29 -1.62 13.21
N VAL A 78 -14.88 -0.47 12.67
CA VAL A 78 -15.73 0.71 12.47
C VAL A 78 -15.61 1.12 11.01
N ASP A 79 -16.71 1.07 10.25
CA ASP A 79 -16.71 1.22 8.78
C ASP A 79 -16.14 2.56 8.30
N ASP A 80 -16.53 3.66 8.96
CA ASP A 80 -16.13 5.03 8.61
C ASP A 80 -14.81 5.49 9.23
N ASP A 81 -14.04 4.58 9.81
CA ASP A 81 -12.74 4.91 10.39
C ASP A 81 -11.66 5.11 9.30
N GLU A 82 -10.66 5.95 9.60
CA GLU A 82 -9.71 6.44 8.60
C GLU A 82 -8.26 6.15 8.96
N TRP A 83 -7.44 5.85 7.96
CA TRP A 83 -6.00 5.64 8.12
C TRP A 83 -5.28 6.94 8.50
N SER A 84 -4.49 6.89 9.58
CA SER A 84 -3.74 8.05 10.07
C SER A 84 -2.23 7.86 9.93
N THR A 85 -1.48 8.96 9.99
CA THR A 85 0.00 8.91 10.04
C THR A 85 0.48 8.20 11.30
N THR A 86 -0.28 8.29 12.39
CA THR A 86 0.04 7.58 13.63
C THR A 86 -0.04 6.07 13.44
N ASP A 87 -1.02 5.58 12.68
CA ASP A 87 -1.09 4.16 12.34
C ASP A 87 0.12 3.75 11.52
N MET A 88 0.47 4.53 10.48
CA MET A 88 1.68 4.28 9.69
C MET A 88 2.93 4.15 10.56
N PHE A 89 3.20 5.13 11.43
CA PHE A 89 4.40 5.13 12.26
C PHE A 89 4.46 3.98 13.28
N ARG A 90 3.32 3.44 13.73
CA ARG A 90 3.28 2.25 14.60
C ARG A 90 3.72 0.97 13.89
N HIS A 91 3.62 0.94 12.56
CA HIS A 91 3.90 -0.20 11.70
C HIS A 91 5.21 -0.06 10.90
N LEU A 92 5.90 1.06 11.06
CA LEU A 92 7.18 1.33 10.43
C LEU A 92 8.35 0.71 11.22
N GLY A 93 9.30 0.17 10.49
CA GLY A 93 10.58 -0.32 10.99
C GLY A 93 11.70 0.07 10.03
N PHE A 94 12.91 0.19 10.56
CA PHE A 94 14.11 0.39 9.74
C PHE A 94 15.14 -0.65 10.14
N CYS A 95 15.49 -1.54 9.21
CA CYS A 95 16.51 -2.55 9.44
C CYS A 95 17.33 -2.77 8.18
N TRP A 96 18.62 -3.07 8.34
CA TRP A 96 19.54 -3.35 7.22
C TRP A 96 19.59 -2.26 6.13
N GLY A 97 19.34 -1.00 6.49
CA GLY A 97 19.33 0.12 5.54
C GLY A 97 18.06 0.20 4.68
N GLN A 98 17.00 -0.48 5.09
CA GLN A 98 15.72 -0.56 4.37
C GLN A 98 14.60 -0.08 5.28
N LEU A 99 13.64 0.64 4.68
CA LEU A 99 12.41 1.03 5.34
C LEU A 99 11.38 -0.09 5.14
N HIS A 100 10.88 -0.62 6.25
CA HIS A 100 9.87 -1.66 6.27
C HIS A 100 8.57 -1.12 6.86
N PHE A 101 7.46 -1.51 6.26
CA PHE A 101 6.13 -1.28 6.80
C PHE A 101 5.42 -2.62 6.82
N TYR A 102 4.91 -3.01 7.99
CA TYR A 102 4.12 -4.23 8.13
C TYR A 102 2.88 -3.97 9.00
N ALA A 103 1.71 -4.09 8.38
CA ALA A 103 0.42 -3.98 9.04
C ALA A 103 -0.38 -5.28 8.86
N ASP A 104 -0.58 -6.03 9.95
CA ASP A 104 -1.40 -7.26 9.95
C ASP A 104 -2.88 -6.93 10.15
N TYR A 105 -3.26 -6.59 11.38
CA TYR A 105 -4.58 -6.09 11.74
C TYR A 105 -4.49 -4.69 12.32
N VAL A 106 -5.33 -3.78 11.83
CA VAL A 106 -5.42 -2.41 12.34
C VAL A 106 -6.88 -2.07 12.56
N ARG A 107 -7.26 -1.80 13.82
CA ARG A 107 -8.63 -1.38 14.21
C ARG A 107 -9.71 -2.27 13.57
N GLY A 108 -9.59 -3.57 13.84
CA GLY A 108 -10.48 -4.60 13.31
C GLY A 108 -10.27 -4.99 11.85
N ARG A 109 -9.52 -4.23 11.05
CA ARG A 109 -9.30 -4.50 9.62
C ARG A 109 -8.10 -5.40 9.38
N MET A 110 -8.27 -6.44 8.56
CA MET A 110 -7.20 -7.34 8.11
C MET A 110 -6.49 -6.71 6.90
N MET A 111 -5.39 -5.98 7.14
CA MET A 111 -4.58 -5.37 6.07
C MET A 111 -3.63 -6.39 5.46
N LYS A 112 -2.87 -7.11 6.31
CA LYS A 112 -1.79 -8.03 5.91
C LYS A 112 -0.92 -7.48 4.77
N THR A 113 -0.49 -6.24 4.90
CA THR A 113 0.35 -5.56 3.91
C THR A 113 1.76 -5.40 4.45
N ASP A 114 2.72 -5.87 3.66
CA ASP A 114 4.15 -5.71 3.83
C ASP A 114 4.67 -4.82 2.69
N VAL A 115 5.45 -3.80 3.03
CA VAL A 115 6.14 -2.95 2.07
C VAL A 115 7.59 -2.83 2.52
N THR A 116 8.51 -3.02 1.60
CA THR A 116 9.93 -2.77 1.80
C THR A 116 10.41 -1.77 0.76
N ILE A 117 11.00 -0.66 1.21
CA ILE A 117 11.64 0.34 0.35
C ILE A 117 13.14 0.31 0.62
N ARG A 118 13.91 0.10 -0.44
CA ARG A 118 15.37 0.11 -0.41
C ARG A 118 15.89 1.47 -0.85
N LYS A 119 17.07 1.85 -0.36
CA LYS A 119 17.74 3.10 -0.75
C LYS A 119 17.99 3.23 -2.25
N ASP A 120 18.09 2.11 -2.97
CA ASP A 120 18.30 2.09 -4.41
C ASP A 120 16.99 2.34 -5.19
N GLY A 121 15.86 2.61 -4.52
CA GLY A 121 14.56 2.85 -5.16
C GLY A 121 13.76 1.58 -5.45
N ALA A 122 14.28 0.39 -5.14
CA ALA A 122 13.49 -0.83 -5.26
C ALA A 122 12.44 -0.91 -4.14
N ILE A 123 11.20 -1.21 -4.52
CA ILE A 123 10.08 -1.35 -3.60
C ILE A 123 9.46 -2.74 -3.80
N SER A 124 9.34 -3.51 -2.73
CA SER A 124 8.60 -4.77 -2.76
C SER A 124 7.35 -4.62 -1.91
N ILE A 125 6.21 -5.05 -2.45
CA ILE A 125 4.93 -5.06 -1.76
C ILE A 125 4.38 -6.47 -1.74
N ARG A 126 3.84 -6.89 -0.60
CA ARG A 126 3.06 -8.11 -0.47
C ARG A 126 1.81 -7.83 0.34
N THR A 127 0.64 -8.17 -0.21
CA THR A 127 -0.62 -8.05 0.52
C THR A 127 -1.42 -9.34 0.45
N VAL A 128 -2.11 -9.68 1.54
CA VAL A 128 -2.98 -10.85 1.61
C VAL A 128 -4.40 -10.42 1.95
N ASN A 129 -5.26 -10.40 0.95
CA ASN A 129 -6.62 -9.88 1.11
C ASN A 129 -7.64 -10.93 0.71
N ARG A 130 -8.84 -10.84 1.28
CA ARG A 130 -9.96 -11.68 0.87
C ARG A 130 -10.56 -11.18 -0.45
N GLY A 131 -10.77 -12.09 -1.40
CA GLY A 131 -11.39 -11.75 -2.69
C GLY A 131 -10.56 -10.78 -3.54
N THR A 132 -11.21 -9.84 -4.23
CA THR A 132 -10.56 -8.93 -5.20
C THR A 132 -10.13 -7.57 -4.62
N ALA A 133 -10.11 -7.42 -3.29
CA ALA A 133 -9.72 -6.17 -2.64
C ALA A 133 -8.28 -5.76 -3.00
N ALA A 134 -7.33 -6.69 -2.93
CA ALA A 134 -5.94 -6.43 -3.31
C ALA A 134 -5.81 -6.04 -4.79
N THR A 135 -6.54 -6.71 -5.68
CA THR A 135 -6.48 -6.42 -7.12
C THR A 135 -7.10 -5.06 -7.47
N ARG A 136 -8.02 -4.52 -6.66
CA ARG A 136 -8.62 -3.19 -6.90
C ARG A 136 -7.62 -2.06 -6.72
N TRP A 137 -6.88 -2.00 -5.60
CA TRP A 137 -5.91 -0.93 -5.42
C TRP A 137 -4.66 -1.10 -6.29
N VAL A 138 -4.28 -2.34 -6.60
CA VAL A 138 -3.25 -2.63 -7.61
C VAL A 138 -3.68 -2.10 -8.98
N THR A 139 -4.95 -2.25 -9.35
CA THR A 139 -5.51 -1.63 -10.57
C THR A 139 -5.52 -0.10 -10.50
N LYS A 140 -5.70 0.49 -9.30
CA LYS A 140 -5.59 1.94 -9.09
C LYS A 140 -4.14 2.43 -9.27
N LEU A 141 -3.16 1.69 -8.77
CA LEU A 141 -1.73 1.98 -8.98
C LEU A 141 -1.30 1.80 -10.44
N GLN A 142 -1.82 0.77 -11.11
CA GLN A 142 -1.62 0.51 -12.55
C GLN A 142 -2.44 1.45 -13.47
N GLY A 143 -3.00 2.55 -12.96
CA GLY A 143 -4.15 3.24 -13.53
C GLY A 143 -4.11 3.65 -15.02
N LYS A 144 -5.29 4.06 -15.52
CA LYS A 144 -5.60 4.54 -16.89
C LYS A 144 -4.84 5.81 -17.38
N LYS A 145 -3.62 6.10 -16.92
CA LYS A 145 -2.70 7.06 -17.55
C LYS A 145 -1.45 6.31 -17.98
N THR A 146 -1.20 6.38 -19.29
CA THR A 146 -0.20 5.68 -20.10
C THR A 146 1.04 5.21 -19.34
N LEU A 147 1.00 3.96 -18.91
CA LEU A 147 2.17 3.17 -18.56
C LEU A 147 2.96 2.90 -19.85
N THR A 148 4.18 3.44 -19.96
CA THR A 148 5.11 2.96 -20.98
C THR A 148 5.69 1.65 -20.48
N ALA A 149 5.11 0.54 -20.93
CA ALA A 149 5.72 -0.76 -20.77
C ALA A 149 7.10 -0.74 -21.44
N VAL A 150 8.18 -0.86 -20.65
CA VAL A 150 9.50 -1.14 -21.19
C VAL A 150 9.59 -2.65 -21.37
N SER A 151 9.20 -3.12 -22.55
CA SER A 151 9.48 -4.48 -22.99
C SER A 151 10.99 -4.64 -23.18
N SER A 152 11.56 -5.65 -22.52
CA SER A 152 12.88 -6.21 -22.87
C SER A 152 12.79 -6.99 -24.17
#